data_AF-A0A150TQI4-F1
#
_entry.id   AF-A0A150TQI4-F1
#
_cell.length_a   1.000
_cell.length_b   1.000
_cell.length_c   1.000
_cell.angle_alpha   90.00
_cell.angle_beta   90.00
_cell.angle_gamma   90.00
#
_symmetry.space_group_name_H-M   'P 1'
#
loop_
_entity.id
_entity.type
_entity.pdbx_description
1 polymer ?
#
loop_
_entity_poly.entity_id
_entity_poly.type
_entity_poly.pdbx_seq_one_letter_code
_entity_poly.pdbx_strand_id
1 'polypeptide(L)' 'MRVDVACRAGHGGSEEPVAFTLGERRVRVTEILDRWPGGDHLYFKVRGDDGARYILRRDFEILVWELEVYEASTDAYGE' A
#
# COMPACT_ATOMS: atom_id res chain seq x y z
N MET A 1 -5.77 -9.81 -2.48
CA MET A 1 -7.03 -9.38 -1.80
C MET A 1 -7.36 -7.97 -2.27
N ARG A 2 -8.55 -7.71 -2.83
CA ARG A 2 -8.86 -6.37 -3.34
C ARG A 2 -9.04 -5.36 -2.20
N VAL A 3 -8.40 -4.19 -2.33
CA VAL A 3 -8.46 -3.11 -1.35
C VAL A 3 -8.81 -1.80 -2.04
N ASP A 4 -9.52 -0.92 -1.34
CA ASP A 4 -9.75 0.45 -1.80
C ASP A 4 -8.54 1.29 -1.41
N VAL A 5 -7.88 1.94 -2.37
CA VAL A 5 -6.67 2.74 -2.13
C VAL A 5 -6.95 4.18 -2.49
N ALA A 6 -6.87 5.05 -1.50
CA ALA A 6 -6.83 6.48 -1.70
C ALA A 6 -5.46 6.87 -2.25
N CYS A 7 -5.44 7.32 -3.51
CA CYS A 7 -4.26 7.88 -4.15
C CYS A 7 -4.31 9.40 -4.06
N ARG A 8 -3.19 10.03 -3.70
CA ARG A 8 -3.07 11.48 -3.87
C ARG A 8 -2.50 11.74 -5.26
N ALA A 9 -3.24 12.53 -6.04
CA ALA A 9 -2.73 13.05 -7.31
C ALA A 9 -1.62 14.06 -7.01
N GLY A 10 -0.36 13.67 -7.24
CA GLY A 10 0.76 14.60 -7.24
C GLY A 10 0.71 15.53 -8.46
N HIS A 11 1.23 16.74 -8.30
CA HIS A 11 1.44 17.70 -9.39
C HIS A 11 2.47 17.13 -10.39
N GLY A 12 1.99 16.37 -11.37
CA GLY A 12 2.82 15.60 -12.31
C GLY A 12 2.28 14.21 -12.68
N GLY A 13 1.12 13.79 -12.16
CA GLY A 13 0.48 12.53 -12.55
C GLY A 13 1.03 11.27 -11.87
N SER A 14 1.96 11.42 -10.92
CA SER A 14 2.29 10.34 -9.98
C SER A 14 1.17 10.20 -8.97
N GLU A 15 0.46 9.08 -9.03
CA GLU A 15 -0.54 8.69 -8.05
C GLU A 15 0.14 7.86 -6.97
N GLU A 16 0.38 8.48 -5.81
CA GLU A 16 1.01 7.83 -4.68
C GLU A 16 -0.07 7.34 -3.69
N PRO A 17 0.00 6.09 -3.21
CA PRO A 17 -0.96 5.57 -2.25
C PRO A 17 -0.76 6.29 -0.89
N VAL A 18 -1.81 6.97 -0.41
CA VAL A 18 -1.78 7.70 0.88
C VAL A 18 -2.58 7.01 1.98
N ALA A 19 -3.55 6.18 1.62
CA ALA A 19 -4.28 5.34 2.56
C ALA A 19 -4.96 4.20 1.81
N PHE A 20 -5.27 3.12 2.49
CA PHE A 20 -6.07 2.03 1.93
C PHE A 20 -7.01 1.43 2.97
N THR A 21 -8.10 0.83 2.51
CA THR A 21 -9.10 0.20 3.36
C THR A 21 -9.00 -1.31 3.21
N LEU A 22 -8.65 -1.98 4.31
CA LEU A 22 -8.54 -3.42 4.45
C LEU A 22 -9.76 -3.93 5.22
N GLY A 23 -10.78 -4.42 4.51
CA GLY A 23 -12.06 -4.80 5.12
C GLY A 23 -12.73 -3.60 5.78
N GLU A 24 -12.84 -3.61 7.11
CA GLU A 24 -13.38 -2.51 7.91
C GLU A 24 -12.30 -1.56 8.47
N ARG A 25 -11.02 -1.89 8.28
CA ARG A 25 -9.91 -1.11 8.82
C ARG A 25 -9.29 -0.20 7.77
N ARG A 26 -9.30 1.11 8.02
CA ARG A 26 -8.55 2.09 7.22
C ARG A 26 -7.13 2.24 7.73
N VAL A 27 -6.15 1.98 6.87
CA VAL A 27 -4.72 2.15 7.17
C VAL A 27 -4.20 3.35 6.41
N ARG A 28 -3.62 4.31 7.11
CA ARG A 28 -2.94 5.45 6.49
C ARG A 28 -1.51 5.05 6.16
N VAL A 29 -1.08 5.34 4.93
CA VAL A 29 0.31 5.15 4.53
C VAL A 29 1.13 6.29 5.13
N THR A 30 2.06 5.96 6.02
CA THR A 30 2.96 6.95 6.63
C THR A 30 4.23 7.11 5.81
N GLU A 31 4.68 6.04 5.17
CA GLU A 31 5.94 6.02 4.42
C GLU A 31 5.85 4.99 3.28
N ILE A 32 6.38 5.35 2.11
CA ILE A 32 6.56 4.41 1.00
C ILE A 32 8.00 3.89 1.10
N LEU A 33 8.14 2.61 1.42
CA LEU A 33 9.43 1.94 1.62
C LEU A 33 10.11 1.62 0.29
N ASP A 34 9.33 1.16 -0.69
CA ASP A 34 9.87 0.77 -2.00
C ASP A 34 8.76 0.81 -3.08
N ARG A 35 9.15 0.99 -4.34
CA ARG A 35 8.25 0.97 -5.50
C ARG A 35 8.93 0.27 -6.66
N TRP A 36 8.28 -0.72 -7.26
CA TRP A 36 8.84 -1.45 -8.40
C TRP A 36 7.78 -1.79 -9.44
N PRO A 37 8.04 -1.51 -10.73
CA PRO A 37 7.17 -1.93 -11.81
C PRO A 37 7.37 -3.43 -12.09
N GLY A 38 6.27 -4.15 -12.29
CA GLY A 38 6.27 -5.54 -12.71
C GLY A 38 5.39 -5.72 -13.93
N GLY A 39 5.96 -5.65 -15.14
CA GLY A 39 5.24 -5.82 -16.40
C GLY A 39 4.03 -4.89 -16.52
N ASP A 40 2.84 -5.45 -16.25
CA ASP A 40 1.52 -4.79 -16.32
C ASP A 40 1.00 -4.30 -14.95
N HIS A 41 1.82 -4.43 -13.92
CA HIS A 41 1.51 -4.10 -12.54
C HIS A 41 2.54 -3.14 -11.94
N LEU A 42 2.12 -2.37 -10.94
CA LEU A 42 3.01 -1.57 -10.13
C LEU A 42 2.89 -1.95 -8.67
N TYR A 43 4.01 -2.33 -8.07
CA TYR A 43 4.08 -2.73 -6.68
C TYR A 43 4.59 -1.58 -5.82
N PHE A 44 3.97 -1.42 -4.65
CA PHE A 44 4.34 -0.44 -3.65
C PHE A 44 4.47 -1.13 -2.30
N LYS A 45 5.66 -1.11 -1.71
CA LYS A 45 5.85 -1.45 -0.30
C LYS A 45 5.65 -0.20 0.53
N VAL A 46 4.68 -0.23 1.43
CA VAL A 46 4.30 0.90 2.27
C VAL A 46 4.29 0.52 3.74
N ARG A 47 4.58 1.49 4.60
CA ARG A 47 4.39 1.40 6.04
C ARG A 47 3.08 2.07 6.42
N GLY A 48 2.26 1.35 7.18
CA GLY A 48 1.03 1.85 7.77
C GLY A 48 1.29 2.62 9.06
N ASP A 49 0.34 3.47 9.42
CA ASP A 49 0.28 4.18 10.72
C ASP A 49 0.22 3.23 11.92
N ASP A 50 -0.20 1.99 11.72
CA ASP A 50 -0.15 0.94 12.75
C ASP A 50 1.26 0.32 12.90
N GLY A 51 2.24 0.77 12.13
CA GLY A 51 3.61 0.25 12.12
C GLY A 51 3.82 -0.96 11.23
N ALA A 52 2.76 -1.60 10.75
CA ALA A 52 2.82 -2.73 9.82
C ALA A 52 3.30 -2.32 8.42
N ARG A 53 3.78 -3.30 7.67
CA ARG A 53 4.23 -3.14 6.28
C ARG A 53 3.28 -3.87 5.35
N TYR A 54 3.02 -3.27 4.20
CA TYR A 54 2.06 -3.74 3.23
C TYR A 54 2.65 -3.68 1.83
N ILE A 55 2.36 -4.67 1.00
CA ILE A 55 2.69 -4.65 -0.43
C ILE A 55 1.39 -4.51 -1.21
N LEU A 56 1.21 -3.34 -1.82
CA LEU A 56 0.08 -3.01 -2.68
C LEU A 56 0.49 -3.24 -4.14
N ARG A 57 -0.30 -4.02 -4.86
CA ARG A 57 -0.20 -4.24 -6.31
C ARG A 57 -1.29 -3.43 -7.00
N ARG A 58 -0.90 -2.60 -7.94
CA ARG A 58 -1.78 -1.82 -8.81
C ARG A 58 -1.79 -2.44 -10.20
N ASP A 59 -2.96 -2.83 -10.68
CA ASP A 59 -3.16 -3.26 -12.07
C ASP A 59 -3.53 -2.04 -12.93
N PHE A 60 -2.75 -1.77 -13.98
CA PHE A 60 -3.02 -0.63 -14.86
C PHE A 60 -4.20 -0.87 -15.81
N GLU A 61 -4.46 -2.12 -16.19
CA GLU A 61 -5.53 -2.46 -17.14
C GLU A 61 -6.93 -2.33 -16.52
N ILE A 62 -7.10 -2.89 -15.31
CA ILE A 62 -8.40 -2.95 -14.63
C ILE A 62 -8.55 -1.89 -13.53
N LEU A 63 -7.51 -1.08 -13.30
CA LEU A 63 -7.47 0.00 -12.31
C LEU A 63 -7.86 -0.47 -10.89
N VAL A 64 -7.53 -1.71 -10.55
CA VAL A 64 -7.77 -2.27 -9.22
C VAL A 64 -6.49 -2.28 -8.40
N TRP A 65 -6.67 -2.21 -7.09
CA TRP A 65 -5.60 -2.38 -6.13
C TRP A 65 -5.81 -3.66 -5.34
N GLU A 66 -4.72 -4.40 -5.16
CA GLU A 66 -4.70 -5.63 -4.40
C GLU A 66 -3.60 -5.58 -3.34
N LEU A 67 -3.91 -6.08 -2.14
CA LEU A 67 -2.92 -6.38 -1.13
C LEU A 67 -2.36 -7.78 -1.38
N GLU A 68 -1.05 -7.86 -1.59
CA GLU A 68 -0.31 -9.12 -1.80
C GLU A 68 0.32 -9.62 -0.50
N VAL A 69 0.96 -8.73 0.27
CA VAL A 69 1.63 -9.10 1.53
C VAL A 69 1.22 -8.15 2.64
N TYR A 70 0.96 -8.73 3.81
CA TYR A 70 0.77 -8.04 5.08
C TYR A 70 1.81 -8.55 6.08
N GLU A 71 2.68 -7.67 6.53
CA GLU A 71 3.60 -7.93 7.64
C GLU A 71 3.18 -7.03 8.81
N ALA A 72 2.54 -7.62 9.83
CA ALA A 72 2.27 -6.91 11.06
C ALA A 72 3.59 -6.35 11.65
N SER A 73 3.54 -5.20 12.31
CA SER A 73 4.71 -4.74 13.06
C SER A 73 5.04 -5.79 14.12
N THR A 74 6.16 -6.48 13.94
CA THR A 74 6.72 -7.31 14.99
C THR A 74 7.39 -6.40 16.03
N ASP A 75 6.60 -5.57 16.70
CA ASP A 75 7.03 -4.98 17.97
C ASP A 75 6.81 -6.08 19.02
N ALA A 76 7.67 -7.10 18.94
CA ALA A 76 7.73 -8.14 19.93
C ALA A 76 8.43 -7.52 21.14
N TYR A 77 7.62 -7.04 22.09
CA TYR A 77 7.92 -6.87 23.52
C TYR A 77 9.42 -6.94 23.85
N GLY A 78 10.08 -5.78 23.85
CA GLY A 78 11.39 -5.62 24.48
C GLY A 78 11.24 -5.63 26.00
N GLU A 79 11.55 -6.78 26.59
CA GLU A 79 12.28 -7.03 27.86
C GLU A 79 12.04 -6.12 29.07
#